data_AF-A0A7C2QUB8-F1
#
_entry.id   AF-A0A7C2QUB8-F1
#
_cell.length_a   1.000
_cell.length_b   1.000
_cell.length_c   1.000
_cell.angle_alpha   90.00
_cell.angle_beta   90.00
_cell.angle_gamma   90.00
#
_symmetry.space_group_name_H-M   'P 1'
#
loop_
_entity.id
_entity.type
_entity.pdbx_description
1 polymer ?
#
loop_
_entity_poly.entity_id
_entity_poly.type
_entity_poly.pdbx_seq_one_letter_code
_entity_poly.pdbx_strand_id
1 'polypeptide(L)'
;KENAELAMDAAACIGCGACVAACKNASAMLFVGAKISHLALLPQGKVEARKRVMAMVAKMDELGFGNCTNTGACEAECPKGITLTNIARLNREYYKASL
;
A
#
# COMPACT_ATOMS: atom_id res chain seq x y z
N LYS A 1 10.36 16.47 -7.97
CA LYS A 1 11.46 15.84 -7.21
C LYS A 1 10.89 15.02 -6.05
N GLU A 2 10.11 15.64 -5.18
CA GLU A 2 9.43 15.01 -4.04
C GLU A 2 8.63 13.72 -4.36
N ASN A 3 7.79 13.72 -5.40
CA ASN A 3 7.05 12.50 -5.78
C ASN A 3 7.95 11.32 -6.16
N ALA A 4 9.14 11.58 -6.72
CA ALA A 4 10.08 10.52 -7.06
C ALA A 4 10.74 9.94 -5.80
N GLU A 5 11.07 10.80 -4.83
CA GLU A 5 11.58 10.37 -3.52
C GLU A 5 10.54 9.54 -2.77
N LEU A 6 9.31 10.02 -2.65
CA LEU A 6 8.20 9.27 -2.05
C LEU A 6 7.89 7.96 -2.77
N ALA A 7 8.03 7.93 -4.10
CA ALA A 7 7.86 6.71 -4.90
C ALA A 7 8.95 5.67 -4.61
N MET A 8 10.19 6.13 -4.41
CA MET A 8 11.32 5.27 -4.07
C MET A 8 11.26 4.79 -2.62
N ASP A 9 10.82 5.63 -1.68
CA ASP A 9 10.57 5.23 -0.29
C ASP A 9 9.51 4.11 -0.22
N ALA A 10 8.42 4.24 -0.99
CA ALA A 10 7.42 3.18 -1.12
C ALA A 10 7.97 1.93 -1.83
N ALA A 11 8.91 2.10 -2.77
CA ALA A 11 9.57 0.99 -3.48
C ALA A 11 10.43 0.13 -2.56
N ALA A 12 10.91 0.69 -1.43
CA ALA A 12 11.78 0.01 -0.47
C ALA A 12 11.13 -1.23 0.17
N CYS A 13 9.83 -1.47 -0.05
CA CYS A 13 9.13 -2.67 0.40
C CYS A 13 9.75 -3.96 -0.17
N ILE A 14 10.39 -4.73 0.72
CA ILE A 14 11.05 -6.02 0.42
C ILE A 14 10.13 -7.25 0.56
N GLY A 15 8.84 -7.07 0.83
CA GLY A 15 7.90 -8.20 0.94
C GLY A 15 8.13 -9.12 2.15
N CYS A 16 8.70 -8.62 3.24
CA CYS A 16 9.04 -9.44 4.41
C CYS A 16 7.84 -9.90 5.27
N GLY A 17 6.65 -9.33 5.08
CA GLY A 17 5.46 -9.70 5.85
C GLY A 17 5.37 -9.18 7.30
N ALA A 18 6.39 -8.48 7.82
CA ALA A 18 6.38 -7.95 9.19
C ALA A 18 5.13 -7.11 9.51
N CYS A 19 4.70 -6.25 8.57
CA CYS A 19 3.50 -5.44 8.72
C CYS A 19 2.20 -6.25 8.88
N VAL A 20 2.11 -7.43 8.26
CA VAL A 20 0.96 -8.33 8.35
C VAL A 20 0.99 -9.05 9.70
N ALA A 21 2.16 -9.56 10.10
CA ALA A 21 2.35 -10.27 11.37
C ALA A 21 2.07 -9.38 12.59
N ALA A 22 2.45 -8.09 12.53
CA ALA A 22 2.22 -7.13 13.61
C ALA A 22 0.76 -6.64 13.68
N CYS A 23 -0.01 -6.73 12.59
CA CYS A 23 -1.37 -6.23 12.56
C CYS A 23 -2.33 -7.20 13.26
N LYS A 24 -3.09 -6.73 14.25
CA LYS A 24 -4.13 -7.53 14.92
C LYS A 24 -5.20 -8.12 13.97
N ASN A 25 -5.39 -7.48 12.81
CA ASN A 25 -6.34 -7.93 11.79
C ASN A 25 -5.65 -8.74 10.68
N ALA A 26 -4.34 -9.01 10.80
CA ALA A 26 -3.51 -9.55 9.72
C ALA A 26 -3.71 -8.76 8.39
N SER A 27 -3.76 -7.43 8.47
CA SER A 27 -4.01 -6.59 7.30
C SER A 27 -2.76 -6.44 6.43
N ALA A 28 -2.91 -6.67 5.12
CA ALA A 28 -1.86 -6.44 4.13
C ALA A 28 -1.89 -5.01 3.54
N MET A 29 -2.71 -4.10 4.06
CA MET A 29 -2.89 -2.78 3.46
C MET A 29 -1.62 -1.92 3.38
N LEU A 30 -0.68 -2.05 4.32
CA LEU A 30 0.59 -1.31 4.23
C LEU A 30 1.45 -1.81 3.06
N PHE A 31 1.54 -3.13 2.89
CA PHE A 31 2.24 -3.75 1.76
C PHE A 31 1.60 -3.36 0.43
N VAL A 32 0.28 -3.53 0.32
CA VAL A 32 -0.49 -3.21 -0.89
C VAL A 32 -0.36 -1.71 -1.21
N GLY A 33 -0.50 -0.85 -0.20
CA GLY A 33 -0.38 0.58 -0.36
C GLY A 33 1.01 1.05 -0.74
N ALA A 34 2.07 0.39 -0.27
CA ALA A 34 3.45 0.68 -0.71
C ALA A 34 3.64 0.36 -2.20
N LYS A 35 3.18 -0.83 -2.65
CA LYS A 35 3.30 -1.23 -4.06
C LYS A 35 2.48 -0.35 -5.01
N ILE A 36 1.30 0.10 -4.58
CA ILE A 36 0.51 1.07 -5.34
C ILE A 36 1.18 2.43 -5.36
N SER A 37 1.64 2.93 -4.21
CA SER A 37 2.26 4.25 -4.09
C SER A 37 3.53 4.40 -4.92
N HIS A 38 4.35 3.34 -4.97
CA HIS A 38 5.56 3.29 -5.79
C HIS A 38 5.31 3.71 -7.25
N LEU A 39 4.20 3.25 -7.84
CA LEU A 39 3.87 3.55 -9.24
C LEU A 39 2.85 4.67 -9.40
N ALA A 40 1.94 4.87 -8.44
CA ALA A 40 0.90 5.91 -8.52
C ALA A 40 1.47 7.33 -8.46
N LEU A 41 2.63 7.52 -7.83
CA LEU A 41 3.33 8.80 -7.75
C LEU A 41 4.10 9.15 -9.04
N LEU A 42 4.32 8.17 -9.92
CA LEU A 42 5.10 8.34 -11.14
C LEU A 42 4.18 8.52 -12.36
N PRO A 43 4.53 9.40 -13.31
CA PRO A 43 3.77 9.57 -14.56
C PRO A 43 3.56 8.26 -15.32
N GLN A 44 4.59 7.40 -15.36
CA GLN A 44 4.59 6.12 -16.05
C GLN A 44 3.55 5.16 -15.49
N GLY A 45 3.30 5.22 -14.17
CA GLY A 45 2.36 4.31 -13.51
C GLY A 45 0.90 4.76 -13.58
N LYS A 46 0.60 5.96 -14.10
CA LYS A 46 -0.76 6.51 -14.14
C LYS A 46 -1.70 5.73 -15.06
N VAL A 47 -1.21 5.26 -16.19
CA VAL A 47 -2.01 4.53 -17.21
C VAL A 47 -2.66 3.28 -16.60
N GLU A 48 -1.94 2.58 -15.73
CA GLU A 48 -2.42 1.34 -15.12
C GLU A 48 -2.92 1.52 -13.68
N ALA A 49 -2.97 2.75 -13.15
CA ALA A 49 -3.26 3.00 -11.74
C ALA A 49 -4.60 2.39 -11.30
N ARG A 50 -5.68 2.62 -12.06
CA ARG A 50 -7.02 2.08 -11.80
C ARG A 50 -7.03 0.55 -11.79
N LYS A 51 -6.47 -0.06 -12.82
CA LYS A 51 -6.41 -1.54 -12.94
C LYS A 51 -5.58 -2.14 -11.80
N ARG A 52 -4.43 -1.54 -11.49
CA ARG A 52 -3.51 -2.00 -10.43
C ARG A 52 -4.17 -1.96 -9.06
N VAL A 53 -4.78 -0.85 -8.67
CA VAL A 53 -5.39 -0.74 -7.34
C VAL A 53 -6.56 -1.71 -7.18
N MET A 54 -7.44 -1.82 -8.18
CA MET A 54 -8.56 -2.76 -8.14
C MET A 54 -8.08 -4.21 -8.06
N ALA A 55 -7.12 -4.60 -8.90
CA ALA A 55 -6.60 -5.97 -8.91
C ALA A 55 -5.88 -6.33 -7.60
N MET A 56 -5.09 -5.42 -7.05
CA MET A 56 -4.35 -5.68 -5.82
C MET A 56 -5.26 -5.75 -4.59
N VAL A 57 -6.26 -4.88 -4.49
CA VAL A 57 -7.26 -4.93 -3.40
C VAL A 57 -8.12 -6.18 -3.53
N ALA A 58 -8.65 -6.47 -4.72
CA ALA A 58 -9.44 -7.68 -4.95
C ALA A 58 -8.64 -8.96 -4.58
N LYS A 59 -7.35 -9.01 -4.91
CA LYS A 59 -6.51 -10.15 -4.52
C LYS A 59 -6.23 -10.20 -3.01
N MET A 60 -6.06 -9.05 -2.37
CA MET A 60 -5.91 -8.98 -0.91
C MET A 60 -7.14 -9.54 -0.20
N ASP A 61 -8.34 -9.17 -0.68
CA ASP A 61 -9.61 -9.65 -0.15
C ASP A 61 -9.83 -11.15 -0.44
N GLU A 62 -9.51 -11.60 -1.66
CA GLU A 62 -9.58 -13.02 -2.06
C GLU A 62 -8.71 -13.92 -1.16
N LEU A 63 -7.53 -13.43 -0.76
CA LEU A 63 -6.61 -14.13 0.12
C LEU A 63 -6.99 -14.03 1.62
N GLY A 64 -8.05 -13.29 1.95
CA GLY A 64 -8.58 -13.20 3.31
C GLY A 64 -7.77 -12.33 4.27
N PHE A 65 -6.95 -11.39 3.77
CA PHE A 65 -6.28 -10.42 4.63
C PHE A 65 -7.30 -9.45 5.24
N GLY A 66 -7.15 -9.13 6.54
CA GLY A 66 -8.10 -8.26 7.20
C GLY A 66 -7.98 -6.78 6.82
N ASN A 67 -9.00 -6.01 7.19
CA ASN A 67 -9.07 -4.58 6.90
C ASN A 67 -8.29 -3.73 7.91
N CYS A 68 -7.83 -2.55 7.48
CA CYS A 68 -7.13 -1.62 8.36
C CYS A 68 -8.11 -0.95 9.34
N THR A 69 -7.74 -0.92 10.62
CA THR A 69 -8.42 -0.14 11.68
C THR A 69 -7.49 0.89 12.32
N ASN A 70 -6.49 1.37 11.58
CA ASN A 70 -5.55 2.43 11.97
C ASN A 70 -4.81 2.19 13.30
N THR A 71 -4.35 0.97 13.57
CA THR A 71 -3.61 0.67 14.81
C THR A 71 -2.16 1.19 14.81
N GLY A 72 -1.58 1.45 13.64
CA GLY A 72 -0.19 1.93 13.49
C GLY A 72 0.90 0.88 13.69
N ALA A 73 0.57 -0.33 14.16
CA ALA A 73 1.54 -1.41 14.40
C ALA A 73 2.37 -1.78 13.14
N CYS A 74 1.76 -1.71 11.97
CA CYS A 74 2.42 -2.07 10.71
C CYS A 74 3.55 -1.11 10.30
N GLU A 75 3.43 0.19 10.62
CA GLU A 75 4.48 1.19 10.36
C GLU A 75 5.60 1.05 11.39
N ALA A 76 5.26 0.88 12.67
CA ALA A 76 6.21 0.70 13.75
C ALA A 76 7.16 -0.51 13.53
N GLU A 77 6.64 -1.62 13.01
CA GLU A 77 7.42 -2.85 12.80
C GLU A 77 8.08 -2.92 11.41
N CYS A 78 7.90 -1.91 10.54
CA CYS A 78 8.43 -1.99 9.20
C CYS A 78 9.96 -1.79 9.21
N PRO A 79 10.80 -2.80 8.82
CA PRO A 79 12.26 -2.66 8.84
C PRO A 79 12.80 -1.72 7.75
N LYS A 80 11.91 -1.22 6.87
CA LYS A 80 12.22 -0.28 5.79
C LYS A 80 11.57 1.09 5.99
N GLY A 81 10.92 1.32 7.14
CA GLY A 81 10.35 2.62 7.47
C GLY A 81 9.17 3.04 6.56
N ILE A 82 8.41 2.08 6.04
CA ILE A 82 7.23 2.40 5.21
C ILE A 82 6.13 2.98 6.09
N THR A 83 5.69 4.17 5.72
CA THR A 83 4.73 4.93 6.51
C THR A 83 3.27 4.67 6.14
N LEU A 84 2.35 4.96 7.08
CA LEU A 84 0.89 4.83 6.88
C LEU A 84 0.36 5.73 5.75
N THR A 85 1.11 6.75 5.32
CA THR A 85 0.75 7.60 4.18
C THR A 85 0.49 6.80 2.91
N ASN A 86 1.13 5.63 2.76
CA ASN A 86 0.93 4.71 1.66
C ASN A 86 -0.45 4.03 1.70
N ILE A 87 -0.98 3.74 2.89
CA ILE A 87 -2.36 3.23 3.07
C ILE A 87 -3.36 4.34 2.71
N ALA A 88 -3.12 5.57 3.15
CA ALA A 88 -3.97 6.69 2.78
C ALA A 88 -4.00 6.94 1.27
N ARG A 89 -2.85 6.79 0.58
CA ARG A 89 -2.77 6.88 -0.88
C ARG A 89 -3.50 5.73 -1.56
N LEU A 90 -3.34 4.49 -1.09
CA LEU A 90 -4.12 3.34 -1.53
C LEU A 90 -5.63 3.63 -1.50
N ASN A 91 -6.15 4.07 -0.35
CA ASN A 91 -7.59 4.31 -0.19
C ASN A 91 -8.09 5.38 -1.17
N ARG A 92 -7.31 6.44 -1.39
CA ARG A 92 -7.64 7.48 -2.39
C ARG A 92 -7.64 6.94 -3.81
N GLU A 93 -6.66 6.14 -4.19
CA GLU A 93 -6.60 5.54 -5.53
C GLU A 93 -7.72 4.53 -5.74
N TYR A 94 -8.07 3.73 -4.73
CA TYR A 94 -9.19 2.80 -4.78
C TYR A 94 -10.53 3.51 -4.91
N TYR A 95 -10.73 4.59 -4.16
CA TYR A 95 -11.94 5.42 -4.27
C TYR A 95 -12.08 6.04 -5.66
N LYS A 96 -11.02 6.65 -6.20
CA LYS A 96 -11.00 7.17 -7.59
C LYS A 96 -11.26 6.08 -8.63
N ALA A 97 -10.81 4.85 -8.36
CA ALA A 97 -11.02 3.70 -9.24
C ALA A 97 -12.43 3.09 -9.14
N SER A 98 -13.20 3.44 -8.11
CA SER A 98 -14.56 2.94 -7.86
C SER A 98 -15.66 3.88 -8.38
N LEU A 99 -15.31 5.14 -8.65
CA LEU A 99 -16.14 6.11 -9.38
C LEU A 99 -16.05 5.88 -10.90
#